data_AF-A0A662WD59-F1
#
_entry.id   AF-A0A662WD59-F1
#
_cell.length_a   1.000
_cell.length_b   1.000
_cell.length_c   1.000
_cell.angle_alpha   90.00
_cell.angle_beta   90.00
_cell.angle_gamma   90.00
#
_symmetry.space_group_name_H-M   'P 1'
#
loop_
_entity.id
_entity.type
_entity.pdbx_description
1 polymer ?
#
loop_
_entity_poly.entity_id
_entity_poly.type
_entity_poly.pdbx_seq_one_letter_code
_entity_poly.pdbx_strand_id
1 'polypeptide(L)'
;MIKVKEIKVVVRPLEEDFNEIAEAFRRIERGEELGELGGEKIVVESLDVLRKVLTPERLRILHTIKEKQPESIYELAKLLGRDRSSVVKDLEYLKLLGFVEFEEVRDKRDKKRPIVAYDEIKISIPV
;
A
#
# COMPACT_ATOMS: atom_id res chain seq x y z
N MET A 1 -8.62 -15.76 17.75
CA MET A 1 -8.08 -14.39 17.59
C MET A 1 -8.15 -14.03 16.12
N ILE A 2 -8.74 -12.89 15.76
CA ILE A 2 -8.65 -12.36 14.40
C ILE A 2 -7.21 -11.88 14.20
N LYS A 3 -6.53 -12.37 13.17
CA LYS A 3 -5.16 -11.96 12.84
C LYS A 3 -5.26 -10.62 12.12
N VAL A 4 -4.78 -9.55 12.75
CA VAL A 4 -4.66 -8.21 12.14
C VAL A 4 -3.66 -8.32 10.99
N LYS A 5 -4.05 -7.91 9.78
CA LYS A 5 -3.15 -7.91 8.63
C LYS A 5 -2.45 -6.55 8.56
N GLU A 6 -1.13 -6.56 8.54
CA GLU A 6 -0.31 -5.35 8.61
C GLU A 6 0.41 -5.13 7.27
N ILE A 7 0.58 -3.87 6.89
CA ILE A 7 1.52 -3.47 5.84
C ILE A 7 2.66 -2.68 6.47
N LYS A 8 3.90 -3.09 6.22
CA LYS A 8 5.09 -2.44 6.79
C LYS A 8 5.66 -1.44 5.79
N VAL A 9 5.93 -0.23 6.26
CA VAL A 9 6.64 0.80 5.50
C VAL A 9 7.98 1.07 6.17
N VAL A 10 9.09 0.87 5.47
CA VAL A 10 10.44 1.08 5.99
C VAL A 10 11.05 2.29 5.30
N VAL A 11 11.55 3.25 6.07
CA VAL A 11 12.25 4.42 5.54
C VAL A 11 13.75 4.16 5.63
N ARG A 12 14.44 3.96 4.51
CA ARG A 12 15.91 3.89 4.48
C ARG A 12 16.44 4.09 3.06
N PRO A 13 17.71 4.53 2.90
CA PRO A 13 18.35 4.66 1.59
C PRO A 13 18.32 3.34 0.80
N LEU A 14 18.22 3.45 -0.53
CA LEU A 14 18.17 2.28 -1.41
C LEU A 14 19.47 1.45 -1.33
N GLU A 15 20.60 2.10 -1.06
CA GLU A 15 21.90 1.46 -0.84
C GLU A 15 21.87 0.44 0.30
N GLU A 16 21.05 0.67 1.32
CA GLU A 16 20.88 -0.25 2.45
C GLU A 16 19.98 -1.44 2.10
N ASP A 17 19.09 -1.31 1.11
CA ASP A 17 18.28 -2.41 0.58
C ASP A 17 19.10 -3.39 -0.25
N PHE A 18 20.10 -2.93 -1.01
CA PHE A 18 20.87 -3.79 -1.91
C PHE A 18 21.54 -4.96 -1.19
N ASN A 19 22.02 -4.75 0.04
CA ASN A 19 22.64 -5.81 0.82
C ASN A 19 21.62 -6.89 1.22
N GLU A 20 20.42 -6.48 1.66
CA GLU A 20 19.35 -7.41 2.04
C GLU A 20 18.84 -8.19 0.83
N ILE A 21 18.70 -7.53 -0.32
CA ILE A 21 18.30 -8.19 -1.59
C ILE A 21 19.39 -9.16 -2.06
N ALA A 22 20.66 -8.73 -2.04
CA ALA A 22 21.78 -9.59 -2.44
C ALA A 22 21.91 -10.80 -1.51
N GLU A 23 21.71 -10.62 -0.21
CA GLU A 23 21.70 -11.70 0.76
C GLU A 23 20.53 -12.67 0.52
N ALA A 24 19.32 -12.14 0.32
CA ALA A 24 18.15 -12.95 -0.03
C ALA A 24 18.43 -13.79 -1.29
N PHE A 25 19.00 -13.20 -2.34
CA PHE A 25 19.35 -13.91 -3.58
C PHE A 25 20.36 -15.04 -3.34
N ARG A 26 21.45 -14.78 -2.58
CA ARG A 26 22.44 -15.81 -2.23
C ARG A 26 21.85 -16.96 -1.43
N ARG A 27 20.82 -16.72 -0.60
CA ARG A 27 20.12 -17.78 0.14
C ARG A 27 19.32 -18.68 -0.80
N ILE A 28 18.64 -18.08 -1.79
CA ILE A 28 17.96 -18.83 -2.86
C ILE A 28 18.96 -19.72 -3.61
N GLU A 29 20.11 -19.18 -4.00
CA GLU A 29 21.15 -19.95 -4.71
C GLU A 29 21.67 -21.15 -3.90
N ARG A 30 21.71 -21.02 -2.57
CA ARG A 30 22.09 -22.10 -1.65
C ARG A 30 20.96 -23.09 -1.33
N GLY A 31 19.78 -22.91 -1.93
CA GLY A 31 18.61 -23.75 -1.66
C GLY A 31 18.05 -23.58 -0.24
N GLU A 32 18.38 -22.48 0.44
CA GLU A 32 17.83 -22.17 1.75
C GLU A 32 16.39 -21.67 1.60
N GLU A 33 15.49 -22.13 2.47
CA GLU A 33 14.19 -21.49 2.60
C GLU A 33 14.40 -20.04 3.04
N LEU A 34 13.71 -19.12 2.37
CA LEU A 34 13.78 -17.70 2.67
C LEU A 34 13.24 -17.37 4.08
N GLY A 35 12.60 -18.33 4.75
CA GLY A 35 11.86 -18.11 5.99
C GLY A 35 10.80 -17.02 5.80
N GLU A 36 10.34 -16.41 6.90
CA GLU A 36 9.71 -15.09 6.82
C GLU A 36 10.81 -14.04 6.52
N LEU A 37 11.42 -14.08 5.34
CA LEU A 37 12.03 -12.88 4.78
C LEU A 37 10.88 -11.88 4.67
N GLY A 38 10.91 -10.90 5.59
CA GLY A 38 9.74 -10.26 6.17
C GLY A 38 8.61 -9.98 5.19
N GLY A 39 7.38 -10.27 5.61
CA GLY A 39 6.17 -10.10 4.80
C GLY A 39 6.08 -8.75 4.08
N GLU A 40 5.19 -8.66 3.10
CA GLU A 40 5.03 -7.51 2.19
C GLU A 40 5.36 -6.16 2.85
N LYS A 41 6.52 -5.61 2.48
CA LYS A 41 7.01 -4.31 2.97
C LYS A 41 7.22 -3.35 1.80
N ILE A 42 6.85 -2.10 2.02
CA ILE A 42 7.10 -0.98 1.13
C ILE A 42 8.35 -0.27 1.65
N VAL A 43 9.40 -0.17 0.85
CA VAL A 43 10.59 0.61 1.21
C VAL A 43 10.53 1.98 0.53
N VAL A 44 10.79 3.02 1.28
CA VAL A 44 10.89 4.40 0.80
C VAL A 44 12.24 4.99 1.18
N GLU A 45 12.85 5.72 0.26
CA GLU A 45 14.22 6.21 0.38
C GLU A 45 14.43 7.16 1.58
N SER A 46 13.42 7.97 1.90
CA SER A 46 13.52 9.00 2.93
C SER A 46 12.16 9.39 3.52
N LEU A 47 12.20 10.09 4.66
CA LEU A 47 11.00 10.63 5.30
C LEU A 47 10.27 11.63 4.39
N ASP A 48 11.01 12.41 3.60
CA ASP A 48 10.40 13.36 2.66
C ASP A 48 9.66 12.64 1.53
N VAL A 49 10.21 11.53 1.03
CA VAL A 49 9.52 10.66 0.08
C VAL A 49 8.27 10.07 0.72
N LEU A 50 8.37 9.54 1.96
CA LEU A 50 7.21 9.02 2.68
C LEU A 50 6.09 10.04 2.80
N ARG A 51 6.42 11.29 3.16
CA ARG A 51 5.44 12.40 3.28
C ARG A 51 4.78 12.77 1.97
N LYS A 52 5.48 12.61 0.84
CA LYS A 52 4.93 12.79 -0.51
C LYS A 52 4.05 11.62 -0.94
N VAL A 53 4.34 10.42 -0.44
CA VAL A 53 3.56 9.19 -0.70
C VAL A 53 2.28 9.18 0.13
N LEU A 54 2.39 9.25 1.45
CA LEU A 54 1.28 9.21 2.41
C LEU A 54 0.88 10.61 2.85
N THR A 55 0.37 11.40 1.91
CA THR A 55 -0.20 12.71 2.23
C THR A 55 -1.43 12.56 3.13
N PRO A 56 -1.82 13.60 3.90
CA PRO A 56 -3.04 13.55 4.72
C PRO A 56 -4.29 13.12 3.95
N GLU A 57 -4.43 13.58 2.70
CA GLU A 57 -5.55 13.21 1.83
C GLU A 57 -5.51 11.74 1.40
N ARG A 58 -4.32 11.19 1.13
CA ARG A 58 -4.18 9.77 0.79
C ARG A 58 -4.42 8.88 2.00
N LEU A 59 -3.98 9.29 3.19
CA LEU A 59 -4.34 8.61 4.44
C LEU A 59 -5.86 8.63 4.66
N ARG A 60 -6.53 9.77 4.39
CA ARG A 60 -7.99 9.88 4.45
C ARG A 60 -8.68 8.95 3.45
N ILE A 61 -8.14 8.80 2.23
CA ILE A 61 -8.62 7.84 1.23
C ILE A 61 -8.51 6.41 1.76
N LEU A 62 -7.34 6.00 2.24
CA LEU A 62 -7.10 4.64 2.77
C LEU A 62 -8.06 4.31 3.91
N HIS A 63 -8.18 5.23 4.87
CA HIS A 63 -9.09 5.09 6.00
C HIS A 63 -10.56 4.98 5.54
N THR A 64 -10.99 5.83 4.60
CA THR A 64 -12.37 5.82 4.09
C THR A 64 -12.69 4.53 3.34
N ILE A 65 -11.74 4.00 2.54
CA ILE A 65 -11.91 2.71 1.87
C ILE A 65 -12.10 1.60 2.89
N LYS A 66 -11.26 1.56 3.94
CA LYS A 66 -11.31 0.53 4.97
C LYS A 66 -12.61 0.56 5.77
N GLU A 67 -13.02 1.74 6.20
CA GLU A 67 -14.19 1.92 7.07
C GLU A 67 -15.53 1.83 6.35
N LYS A 68 -15.60 2.35 5.12
CA LYS A 68 -16.87 2.50 4.38
C LYS A 68 -17.04 1.50 3.24
N GLN A 69 -15.98 0.80 2.84
CA GLN A 69 -15.97 -0.22 1.79
C GLN A 69 -16.78 0.21 0.53
N PRO A 70 -16.44 1.34 -0.09
CA PRO A 70 -17.19 1.85 -1.24
C PRO A 70 -17.13 0.86 -2.40
N GLU A 71 -18.25 0.70 -3.10
CA GLU A 71 -18.39 -0.24 -4.23
C GLU A 71 -17.83 0.32 -5.55
N SER A 72 -17.38 1.59 -5.54
CA SER A 72 -16.75 2.21 -6.71
C SER A 72 -15.93 3.45 -6.35
N ILE A 73 -15.04 3.86 -7.26
CA ILE A 73 -14.30 5.14 -7.16
C ILE A 73 -15.26 6.34 -7.09
N TYR A 74 -16.42 6.27 -7.78
CA TYR A 74 -17.41 7.35 -7.75
C TYR A 74 -18.04 7.52 -6.37
N GLU A 75 -18.39 6.42 -5.72
CA GLU A 75 -18.92 6.42 -4.37
C GLU A 75 -17.88 6.91 -3.36
N LEU A 76 -16.64 6.44 -3.47
CA LEU A 76 -15.52 6.93 -2.64
C LEU A 76 -15.36 8.46 -2.78
N ALA A 77 -15.41 8.99 -4.00
CA ALA A 77 -15.32 10.43 -4.22
C ALA A 77 -16.46 11.21 -3.55
N LYS A 78 -17.69 10.66 -3.56
CA LYS A 78 -18.83 11.23 -2.82
C LYS A 78 -18.62 11.20 -1.32
N LEU A 79 -18.16 10.08 -0.76
CA LEU A 79 -17.88 9.94 0.67
C LEU A 79 -16.81 10.93 1.14
N LEU A 80 -15.81 11.18 0.30
CA LEU A 80 -14.73 12.14 0.58
C LEU A 80 -15.13 13.60 0.33
N GLY A 81 -16.23 13.86 -0.39
CA GLY A 81 -16.57 15.21 -0.85
C GLY A 81 -15.52 15.79 -1.82
N ARG A 82 -14.89 14.96 -2.64
CA ARG A 82 -13.82 15.36 -3.57
C ARG A 82 -14.20 15.10 -5.02
N ASP A 83 -13.53 15.79 -5.93
CA ASP A 83 -13.69 15.53 -7.36
C ASP A 83 -13.16 14.13 -7.73
N ARG A 84 -13.89 13.44 -8.61
CA ARG A 84 -13.57 12.06 -8.99
C ARG A 84 -12.18 11.95 -9.63
N SER A 85 -11.76 12.93 -10.42
CA SER A 85 -10.46 12.88 -11.12
C SER A 85 -9.28 12.90 -10.16
N SER A 86 -9.32 13.71 -9.11
CA SER A 86 -8.29 13.74 -8.06
C SER A 86 -8.25 12.42 -7.30
N VAL A 87 -9.42 11.86 -6.96
CA VAL A 87 -9.50 10.56 -6.27
C VAL A 87 -8.93 9.45 -7.16
N VAL A 88 -9.24 9.42 -8.45
CA VAL A 88 -8.64 8.45 -9.40
C VAL A 88 -7.11 8.55 -9.38
N LYS A 89 -6.56 9.76 -9.51
CA LYS A 89 -5.10 9.97 -9.49
C LYS A 89 -4.48 9.47 -8.19
N ASP A 90 -5.05 9.84 -7.04
CA ASP A 90 -4.56 9.39 -5.74
C ASP A 90 -4.61 7.86 -5.60
N LEU A 91 -5.70 7.22 -6.06
CA LEU A 91 -5.82 5.76 -6.06
C LEU A 91 -4.83 5.07 -7.01
N GLU A 92 -4.55 5.65 -8.18
CA GLU A 92 -3.55 5.10 -9.11
C GLU A 92 -2.14 5.12 -8.48
N TYR A 93 -1.79 6.21 -7.80
CA TYR A 93 -0.54 6.29 -7.03
C TYR A 93 -0.49 5.27 -5.89
N LEU A 94 -1.57 5.17 -5.11
CA LEU A 94 -1.64 4.22 -4.00
C LEU A 94 -1.61 2.76 -4.48
N LYS A 95 -2.21 2.47 -5.63
CA LYS A 95 -2.16 1.16 -6.27
C LYS A 95 -0.75 0.80 -6.71
N LEU A 96 -0.07 1.72 -7.39
CA LEU A 96 1.30 1.51 -7.86
C LEU A 96 2.25 1.14 -6.71
N LEU A 97 2.01 1.72 -5.54
CA LEU A 97 2.82 1.52 -4.33
C LEU A 97 2.34 0.34 -3.47
N GLY A 98 1.27 -0.36 -3.87
CA GLY A 98 0.75 -1.52 -3.13
C GLY A 98 -0.13 -1.18 -1.92
N PHE A 99 -0.50 0.08 -1.71
CA PHE A 99 -1.41 0.47 -0.62
C PHE A 99 -2.89 0.19 -0.92
N VAL A 100 -3.26 0.09 -2.20
CA VAL A 100 -4.64 -0.13 -2.66
C VAL A 100 -4.66 -1.19 -3.76
N GLU A 101 -5.62 -2.09 -3.68
CA GLU A 101 -5.95 -3.01 -4.76
C GLU A 101 -7.28 -2.61 -5.42
N PHE A 102 -7.54 -3.15 -6.60
CA PHE A 102 -8.84 -3.00 -7.24
C PHE A 102 -9.44 -4.37 -7.55
N GLU A 103 -10.63 -4.62 -7.03
CA GLU A 103 -11.47 -5.72 -7.50
C GLU A 103 -12.21 -5.28 -8.76
N GLU A 104 -12.19 -6.15 -9.76
CA GLU A 104 -13.05 -6.04 -10.93
C GLU A 104 -14.41 -6.65 -10.59
N VAL A 105 -15.41 -5.80 -10.39
CA VAL A 105 -16.78 -6.23 -10.16
C VAL A 105 -17.43 -6.43 -11.53
N ARG A 106 -17.66 -7.70 -11.91
CA ARG A 106 -18.39 -8.06 -13.14
C ARG A 106 -19.87 -7.75 -12.96
N ASP A 107 -20.27 -6.54 -13.32
CA ASP A 107 -21.67 -6.11 -13.43
C ASP A 107 -21.88 -5.41 -14.78
N LYS A 108 -23.10 -4.97 -15.11
CA LYS A 108 -23.46 -4.33 -16.40
C LYS A 108 -22.61 -3.10 -16.78
N ARG A 109 -21.83 -2.56 -15.85
CA ARG A 109 -20.81 -1.55 -16.07
C ARG A 109 -19.58 -1.99 -15.29
N ASP A 110 -18.44 -2.13 -15.95
CA ASP A 110 -17.16 -2.45 -15.29
C ASP A 110 -16.84 -1.39 -14.24
N LYS A 111 -17.05 -1.72 -12.96
CA LYS A 111 -16.72 -0.84 -11.84
C LYS A 111 -15.45 -1.35 -11.18
N LYS A 112 -14.53 -0.43 -10.93
CA LYS A 112 -13.33 -0.68 -10.13
C LYS A 112 -13.65 -0.39 -8.68
N ARG A 113 -13.65 -1.42 -7.83
CA ARG A 113 -13.84 -1.31 -6.39
C ARG A 113 -12.47 -1.20 -5.71
N PRO A 114 -12.13 -0.07 -5.07
CA PRO A 114 -10.86 0.08 -4.38
C PRO A 114 -10.87 -0.68 -3.04
N ILE A 115 -9.77 -1.35 -2.70
CA ILE A 115 -9.64 -2.20 -1.51
C ILE A 115 -8.35 -1.88 -0.77
N VAL A 116 -8.45 -1.84 0.55
CA VAL A 116 -7.32 -1.80 1.47
C VAL A 116 -7.26 -3.13 2.22
N ALA A 117 -6.35 -4.00 1.78
CA ALA A 117 -6.25 -5.39 2.21
C ALA A 117 -5.47 -5.60 3.53
N TYR A 118 -5.32 -4.55 4.34
CA TYR A 118 -4.66 -4.53 5.65
C TYR A 118 -5.48 -3.69 6.63
N ASP A 119 -5.16 -3.80 7.90
CA ASP A 119 -5.83 -3.11 9.02
C ASP A 119 -4.95 -1.99 9.59
N GLU A 120 -3.62 -2.13 9.49
CA GLU A 120 -2.65 -1.19 10.08
C GLU A 120 -1.47 -0.94 9.13
N ILE A 121 -0.98 0.30 9.11
CA ILE A 121 0.27 0.70 8.47
C ILE A 121 1.32 0.91 9.55
N LYS A 122 2.37 0.08 9.58
CA LYS A 122 3.49 0.25 10.50
C LYS A 122 4.66 0.91 9.82
N ILE A 123 5.02 2.10 10.28
CA ILE A 123 6.15 2.87 9.73
C ILE A 123 7.37 2.65 10.63
N SER A 124 8.46 2.17 10.04
CA SER A 124 9.76 2.00 10.69
C SER A 124 10.73 3.05 10.14
N ILE A 125 11.22 3.92 11.02
CA ILE A 125 12.14 5.01 10.69
C ILE A 125 13.42 4.81 11.53
N PRO A 126 14.60 4.63 10.91
CA PRO A 126 15.87 4.64 11.62
C PRO A 126 16.16 6.05 12.13
N VAL A 127 16.74 6.15 13.33
CA VAL A 127 17.12 7.40 14.00
C VAL A 127 18.63 7.48 14.21
#